data_AF-A0A842RYW0-F1
#
_entry.id   AF-A0A842RYW0-F1
#
_cell.length_a   1.000
_cell.length_b   1.000
_cell.length_c   1.000
_cell.angle_alpha   90.00
_cell.angle_beta   90.00
_cell.angle_gamma   90.00
#
_symmetry.space_group_name_H-M   'P 1'
#
loop_
_entity.id
_entity.type
_entity.pdbx_description
1 polymer ?
#
loop_
_entity_poly.entity_id
_entity_poly.type
_entity_poly.pdbx_seq_one_letter_code
_entity_poly.pdbx_strand_id
1 'polypeptide(L)'
;MPDDLKDVLDNIEESEKESAKLQEKIDRLTELVQKQKRIISEQEQIIEEQRGKAQDALEVPDDIIELKEMIGAQRALLNEREMELEHAKAAQAQAEKELELLKQQSKPLEDKYNESFETIGQLKAELAEKRSEVMIKDEKNKNLKIKFQELKTFAGKLKDEQKSEIEELRESSQREVKELRQQYEAEIKGIREEHQNEIKQLKEQHQDEKQKLQSQINELDTILLDSKLLSTEKSSEAKDFATRFKEIKEKQENLIEKVETLGDKNREKEAEIRRMNEKMQDLRDFKEVNKEKLVQFDKLTELMEQETLFKAFLIVRDVGGKGIAIEDLRKSLGAPVVIVKRHIQTLQDHDLVDLNDEGKIVVKSYEDETDDSLNEEMEEE
;
A
#
# COMPACT_ATOMS: atom_id res chain seq x y z
N MET A 1 62.24 43.35 -264.15
CA MET A 1 61.22 42.35 -264.54
C MET A 1 61.74 41.01 -264.04
N PRO A 2 60.96 40.10 -263.45
CA PRO A 2 59.54 40.16 -263.06
C PRO A 2 59.24 39.60 -261.64
N ASP A 3 58.08 39.99 -261.13
CA ASP A 3 57.08 39.25 -260.33
C ASP A 3 57.34 38.56 -258.97
N ASP A 4 58.54 38.15 -258.57
CA ASP A 4 58.62 37.31 -257.35
C ASP A 4 58.89 38.09 -256.03
N LEU A 5 58.95 39.42 -256.09
CA LEU A 5 58.93 40.31 -254.91
C LEU A 5 57.54 40.42 -254.26
N LYS A 6 56.50 39.83 -254.87
CA LYS A 6 55.11 39.95 -254.39
C LYS A 6 54.75 38.89 -253.34
N ASP A 7 55.31 37.69 -253.42
CA ASP A 7 54.99 36.59 -252.48
C ASP A 7 55.71 36.69 -251.13
N VAL A 8 56.77 37.50 -251.04
CA VAL A 8 57.49 37.75 -249.77
C VAL A 8 56.83 38.89 -248.97
N LEU A 9 56.06 39.77 -249.62
CA LEU A 9 55.38 40.88 -248.96
C LEU A 9 54.04 40.45 -248.32
N ASP A 10 53.31 39.52 -248.92
CA ASP A 10 52.01 39.07 -248.39
C ASP A 10 52.15 38.13 -247.16
N ASN A 11 53.26 37.39 -247.03
CA ASN A 11 53.52 36.54 -245.85
C ASN A 11 54.05 37.31 -244.62
N ILE A 12 54.55 38.54 -244.81
CA ILE A 12 54.98 39.40 -243.69
C ILE A 12 53.75 40.10 -243.06
N GLU A 13 52.75 40.46 -243.86
CA GLU A 13 51.49 41.08 -243.37
C GLU A 13 50.60 40.13 -242.54
N GLU A 14 50.63 38.82 -242.79
CA GLU A 14 49.83 37.86 -242.02
C GLU A 14 50.42 37.54 -240.64
N SER A 15 51.76 37.48 -240.51
CA SER A 15 52.41 37.20 -239.23
C SER A 15 52.38 38.40 -238.25
N GLU A 16 52.39 39.63 -238.76
CA GLU A 16 52.24 40.84 -237.94
C GLU A 16 50.82 40.96 -237.35
N LYS A 17 49.79 40.50 -238.07
CA LYS A 17 48.40 40.45 -237.57
C LYS A 17 48.19 39.39 -236.48
N GLU A 18 48.90 38.26 -236.52
CA GLU A 18 48.82 37.25 -235.45
C GLU A 18 49.57 37.69 -234.18
N SER A 19 50.73 38.33 -234.33
CA SER A 19 51.53 38.85 -233.21
C SER A 19 50.79 39.97 -232.45
N ALA A 20 50.13 40.89 -233.16
CA ALA A 20 49.34 41.96 -232.53
C ALA A 20 48.15 41.40 -231.69
N LYS A 21 47.48 40.35 -232.16
CA LYS A 21 46.41 39.67 -231.40
C LYS A 21 46.93 38.94 -230.16
N LEU A 22 48.16 38.42 -230.22
CA LEU A 22 48.85 37.82 -229.07
C LEU A 22 49.22 38.87 -228.02
N GLN A 23 49.72 40.03 -228.46
CA GLN A 23 50.05 41.15 -227.57
C GLN A 23 48.80 41.69 -226.86
N GLU A 24 47.67 41.82 -227.56
CA GLU A 24 46.40 42.24 -226.97
C GLU A 24 45.87 41.23 -225.92
N LYS A 25 46.09 39.93 -226.13
CA LYS A 25 45.80 38.88 -225.12
C LYS A 25 46.73 38.96 -223.91
N ILE A 26 48.01 39.26 -224.12
CA ILE A 26 49.00 39.42 -223.05
C ILE A 26 48.64 40.63 -222.17
N ASP A 27 48.23 41.74 -222.77
CA ASP A 27 47.84 42.94 -222.01
C ASP A 27 46.57 42.69 -221.17
N ARG A 28 45.56 42.02 -221.73
CA ARG A 28 44.35 41.61 -220.98
C ARG A 28 44.64 40.64 -219.83
N LEU A 29 45.54 39.68 -220.03
CA LEU A 29 45.94 38.75 -218.96
C LEU A 29 46.71 39.48 -217.85
N THR A 30 47.55 40.45 -218.21
CA THR A 30 48.31 41.25 -217.24
C THR A 30 47.38 42.10 -216.37
N GLU A 31 46.34 42.69 -216.97
CA GLU A 31 45.28 43.42 -216.23
C GLU A 31 44.51 42.51 -215.27
N LEU A 32 44.12 41.31 -215.71
CA LEU A 32 43.42 40.32 -214.88
C LEU A 32 44.28 39.85 -213.70
N VAL A 33 45.59 39.63 -213.93
CA VAL A 33 46.54 39.23 -212.87
C VAL A 33 46.71 40.34 -211.83
N GLN A 34 46.77 41.62 -212.23
CA GLN A 34 46.81 42.73 -211.28
C GLN A 34 45.51 42.84 -210.47
N LYS A 35 44.36 42.60 -211.11
CA LYS A 35 43.05 42.61 -210.43
C LYS A 35 42.93 41.48 -209.41
N GLN A 36 43.40 40.28 -209.75
CA GLN A 36 43.45 39.15 -208.82
C GLN A 36 44.40 39.41 -207.64
N LYS A 37 45.56 40.03 -207.85
CA LYS A 37 46.46 40.40 -206.75
C LYS A 37 45.82 41.36 -205.75
N ARG A 38 45.02 42.34 -206.19
CA ARG A 38 44.27 43.22 -205.27
C ARG A 38 43.23 42.45 -204.47
N ILE A 39 42.46 41.58 -205.10
CA ILE A 39 41.41 40.80 -204.43
C ILE A 39 42.02 39.87 -203.37
N ILE A 40 43.15 39.22 -203.67
CA ILE A 40 43.84 38.36 -202.70
C ILE A 40 44.32 39.16 -201.50
N SER A 41 44.93 40.34 -201.73
CA SER A 41 45.37 41.22 -200.64
C SER A 41 44.22 41.69 -199.74
N GLU A 42 43.05 42.01 -200.31
CA GLU A 42 41.86 42.39 -199.54
C GLU A 42 41.31 41.20 -198.73
N GLN A 43 41.30 40.00 -199.32
CA GLN A 43 40.83 38.79 -198.62
C GLN A 43 41.77 38.38 -197.47
N GLU A 44 43.08 38.50 -197.65
CA GLU A 44 44.06 38.26 -196.57
C GLU A 44 43.82 39.22 -195.39
N GLN A 45 43.56 40.49 -195.68
CA GLN A 45 43.28 41.50 -194.65
C GLN A 45 41.98 41.21 -193.88
N ILE A 46 40.93 40.76 -194.58
CA ILE A 46 39.66 40.35 -193.95
C ILE A 46 39.83 39.11 -193.07
N ILE A 47 40.65 38.13 -193.51
CA ILE A 47 40.92 36.91 -192.73
C ILE A 47 41.72 37.25 -191.46
N GLU A 48 42.70 38.15 -191.55
CA GLU A 48 43.48 38.61 -190.38
C GLU A 48 42.58 39.35 -189.38
N GLU A 49 41.71 40.24 -189.84
CA GLU A 49 40.75 40.95 -188.98
C GLU A 49 39.73 40.01 -188.31
N GLN A 50 39.24 38.99 -189.02
CA GLN A 50 38.31 38.02 -188.44
C GLN A 50 39.00 37.08 -187.45
N ARG A 51 40.28 36.75 -187.65
CA ARG A 51 41.06 35.99 -186.67
C ARG A 51 41.26 36.76 -185.37
N GLY A 52 41.57 38.06 -185.45
CA GLY A 52 41.65 38.93 -184.27
C GLY A 52 40.32 38.96 -183.49
N LYS A 53 39.20 39.19 -184.19
CA LYS A 53 37.87 39.24 -183.55
C LYS A 53 37.41 37.90 -182.95
N ALA A 54 37.81 36.77 -183.50
CA ALA A 54 37.48 35.46 -182.95
C ALA A 54 38.31 35.12 -181.70
N GLN A 55 39.52 35.66 -181.59
CA GLN A 55 40.39 35.45 -180.43
C GLN A 55 39.93 36.29 -179.22
N ASP A 56 39.48 37.53 -179.46
CA ASP A 56 38.89 38.39 -178.41
C ASP A 56 37.54 37.89 -177.90
N ALA A 57 36.79 37.10 -178.68
CA ALA A 57 35.50 36.53 -178.26
C ALA A 57 35.62 35.23 -177.44
N LEU A 58 36.83 34.66 -177.34
CA LEU A 58 37.12 33.41 -176.61
C LEU A 58 37.73 33.66 -175.21
N GLU A 59 38.09 34.89 -174.89
CA GLU A 59 38.39 35.30 -173.52
C GLU A 59 37.09 35.61 -172.79
N VAL A 60 36.74 34.73 -171.85
CA VAL A 60 35.68 34.99 -170.88
C VAL A 60 36.10 36.23 -170.09
N PRO A 61 35.26 37.29 -170.01
CA PRO A 61 35.62 38.53 -169.32
C PRO A 61 36.13 38.26 -167.91
N ASP A 62 37.22 38.93 -167.52
CA ASP A 62 37.86 38.78 -166.21
C ASP A 62 36.83 38.91 -165.06
N ASP A 63 35.85 39.81 -165.18
CA ASP A 63 34.75 39.97 -164.22
C ASP A 63 33.96 38.67 -163.94
N ILE A 64 33.79 37.80 -164.94
CA ILE A 64 33.09 36.51 -164.80
C ILE A 64 33.99 35.47 -164.12
N ILE A 65 35.29 35.52 -164.39
CA ILE A 65 36.29 34.66 -163.73
C ILE A 65 36.40 35.07 -162.25
N GLU A 66 36.51 36.36 -161.96
CA GLU A 66 36.49 36.92 -160.61
C GLU A 66 35.19 36.57 -159.87
N LEU A 67 34.02 36.68 -160.52
CA LEU A 67 32.74 36.26 -159.93
C LEU A 67 32.71 34.76 -159.61
N LYS A 68 33.26 33.91 -160.50
CA LYS A 68 33.33 32.47 -160.27
C LYS A 68 34.28 32.13 -159.11
N GLU A 69 35.41 32.84 -159.00
CA GLU A 69 36.33 32.73 -157.87
C GLU A 69 35.68 33.20 -156.57
N MET A 70 34.99 34.35 -156.59
CA MET A 70 34.23 34.86 -155.44
C MET A 70 33.10 33.91 -155.01
N ILE A 71 32.36 33.32 -155.96
CA ILE A 71 31.32 32.32 -155.67
C ILE A 71 31.95 31.04 -155.13
N GLY A 72 33.10 30.62 -155.66
CA GLY A 72 33.87 29.49 -155.15
C GLY A 72 34.34 29.71 -153.70
N ALA A 73 34.90 30.89 -153.42
CA ALA A 73 35.31 31.31 -152.09
C ALA A 73 34.12 31.44 -151.13
N GLN A 74 32.99 32.00 -151.58
CA GLN A 74 31.77 32.08 -150.80
C GLN A 74 31.20 30.69 -150.49
N ARG A 75 31.21 29.75 -151.43
CA ARG A 75 30.80 28.35 -151.19
C ARG A 75 31.73 27.64 -150.22
N ALA A 76 33.04 27.85 -150.35
CA ALA A 76 34.02 27.30 -149.41
C ALA A 76 33.78 27.85 -147.99
N LEU A 77 33.58 29.17 -147.87
CA LEU A 77 33.21 29.83 -146.61
C LEU A 77 31.86 29.32 -146.07
N LEU A 78 30.87 29.09 -146.93
CA LEU A 78 29.57 28.56 -146.52
C LEU A 78 29.70 27.13 -145.97
N ASN A 79 30.45 26.27 -146.66
CA ASN A 79 30.74 24.91 -146.18
C ASN A 79 31.53 24.91 -144.86
N GLU A 80 32.51 25.81 -144.73
CA GLU A 80 33.27 25.98 -143.48
C GLU A 80 32.35 26.43 -142.34
N ARG A 81 31.47 27.42 -142.61
CA ARG A 81 30.46 27.87 -141.64
C ARG A 81 29.43 26.80 -141.31
N GLU A 82 29.04 25.96 -142.26
CA GLU A 82 28.17 24.81 -142.02
C GLU A 82 28.85 23.77 -141.13
N MET A 83 30.12 23.44 -141.39
CA MET A 83 30.89 22.57 -140.49
C MET A 83 31.05 23.17 -139.10
N GLU A 84 31.39 24.47 -138.98
CA GLU A 84 31.48 25.16 -137.69
C GLU A 84 30.14 25.11 -136.94
N LEU A 85 29.02 25.30 -137.65
CA LEU A 85 27.68 25.27 -137.08
C LEU A 85 27.28 23.85 -136.65
N GLU A 86 27.66 22.82 -137.41
CA GLU A 86 27.46 21.42 -137.03
C GLU A 86 28.30 21.05 -135.81
N HIS A 87 29.57 21.46 -135.75
CA HIS A 87 30.41 21.32 -134.57
C HIS A 87 29.85 22.06 -133.35
N ALA A 88 29.34 23.28 -133.53
CA ALA A 88 28.71 24.05 -132.47
C ALA A 88 27.42 23.37 -131.95
N LYS A 89 26.59 22.83 -132.85
CA LYS A 89 25.40 22.04 -132.48
C LYS A 89 25.78 20.76 -131.73
N ALA A 90 26.82 20.05 -132.17
CA ALA A 90 27.30 18.86 -131.49
C ALA A 90 27.84 19.19 -130.09
N ALA A 91 28.62 20.26 -129.96
CA ALA A 91 29.11 20.76 -128.68
C ALA A 91 27.96 21.20 -127.76
N GLN A 92 26.94 21.88 -128.30
CA GLN A 92 25.75 22.25 -127.54
C GLN A 92 24.98 21.02 -127.05
N ALA A 93 24.74 20.03 -127.91
CA ALA A 93 24.06 18.80 -127.52
C ALA A 93 24.86 18.00 -126.47
N GLN A 94 26.19 18.02 -126.54
CA GLN A 94 27.04 17.43 -125.52
C GLN A 94 26.93 18.19 -124.19
N ALA A 95 27.00 19.53 -124.21
CA ALA A 95 26.82 20.35 -123.02
C ALA A 95 25.44 20.16 -122.38
N GLU A 96 24.38 20.04 -123.18
CA GLU A 96 23.02 19.75 -122.69
C GLU A 96 22.94 18.38 -122.02
N LYS A 97 23.57 17.34 -122.60
CA LYS A 97 23.67 16.01 -121.97
C LYS A 97 24.47 16.04 -120.67
N GLU A 98 25.60 16.75 -120.63
CA GLU A 98 26.40 16.90 -119.42
C GLU A 98 25.62 17.64 -118.33
N LEU A 99 24.87 18.68 -118.70
CA LEU A 99 24.01 19.43 -117.78
C LEU A 99 22.84 18.57 -117.26
N GLU A 100 22.26 17.73 -118.10
CA GLU A 100 21.21 16.79 -117.69
C GLU A 100 21.76 15.70 -116.76
N LEU A 101 22.95 15.17 -117.04
CA LEU A 101 23.65 14.23 -116.15
C LEU A 101 23.95 14.88 -114.80
N LEU A 102 24.45 16.11 -114.78
CA LEU A 102 24.71 16.86 -113.54
C LEU A 102 23.42 17.11 -112.75
N LYS A 103 22.30 17.42 -113.40
CA LYS A 103 20.98 17.52 -112.75
C LYS A 103 20.52 16.19 -112.17
N GLN A 104 20.72 15.09 -112.89
CA GLN A 104 20.39 13.75 -112.37
C GLN A 104 21.27 13.38 -111.16
N GLN A 105 22.54 13.81 -111.15
CA GLN A 105 23.44 13.60 -110.03
C GLN A 105 23.17 14.54 -108.85
N SER A 106 22.71 15.78 -109.09
CA SER A 106 22.41 16.75 -108.04
C SER A 106 21.12 16.42 -107.28
N LYS A 107 20.14 15.82 -107.96
CA LYS A 107 18.85 15.46 -107.36
C LYS A 107 18.95 14.56 -106.11
N PRO A 108 19.67 13.42 -106.11
CA PRO A 108 19.82 12.60 -104.92
C PRO A 108 20.64 13.29 -103.81
N LEU A 109 21.49 14.27 -104.16
CA LEU A 109 22.19 15.09 -103.17
C LEU A 109 21.22 16.07 -102.50
N GLU A 110 20.35 16.71 -103.27
CA GLU A 110 19.29 17.59 -102.78
C GLU A 110 18.28 16.83 -101.90
N ASP A 111 17.86 15.64 -102.32
CA ASP A 111 16.99 14.76 -101.53
C ASP A 111 17.64 14.39 -100.18
N LYS A 112 18.91 13.96 -100.18
CA LYS A 112 19.67 13.68 -98.94
C LYS A 112 19.81 14.91 -98.06
N TYR A 113 19.98 16.08 -98.67
CA TYR A 113 20.09 17.33 -97.94
C TYR A 113 18.76 17.69 -97.27
N ASN A 114 17.64 17.52 -97.97
CA ASN A 114 16.30 17.70 -97.41
C ASN A 114 16.01 16.70 -96.28
N GLU A 115 16.32 15.41 -96.46
CA GLU A 115 16.23 14.40 -95.40
C GLU A 115 17.09 14.77 -94.18
N SER A 116 18.30 15.29 -94.40
CA SER A 116 19.17 15.75 -93.30
C SER A 116 18.54 16.92 -92.54
N PHE A 117 17.84 17.82 -93.23
CA PHE A 117 17.13 18.92 -92.57
C PHE A 117 15.91 18.44 -91.79
N GLU A 118 15.15 17.50 -92.32
CA GLU A 118 14.03 16.90 -91.62
C GLU A 118 14.50 16.18 -90.35
N THR A 119 15.57 15.38 -90.43
CA THR A 119 16.15 14.72 -89.25
C THR A 119 16.71 15.72 -88.24
N ILE A 120 17.39 16.79 -88.68
CA ILE A 120 17.82 17.89 -87.80
C ILE A 120 16.61 18.56 -87.12
N GLY A 121 15.51 18.75 -87.85
CA GLY A 121 14.27 19.30 -87.32
C GLY A 121 13.66 18.42 -86.23
N GLN A 122 13.56 17.11 -86.48
CA GLN A 122 13.09 16.11 -85.51
C GLN A 122 13.97 16.09 -84.26
N LEU A 123 15.29 16.02 -84.42
CA LEU A 123 16.25 16.02 -83.30
C LEU A 123 16.16 17.32 -82.48
N LYS A 124 15.95 18.47 -83.11
CA LYS A 124 15.72 19.73 -82.39
C LYS A 124 14.42 19.72 -81.58
N ALA A 125 13.35 19.15 -82.14
CA ALA A 125 12.08 19.00 -81.43
C ALA A 125 12.21 18.05 -80.23
N GLU A 126 12.81 16.87 -80.42
CA GLU A 126 13.07 15.93 -79.33
C GLU A 126 13.97 16.53 -78.24
N LEU A 127 15.01 17.27 -78.62
CA LEU A 127 15.90 17.92 -77.67
C LEU A 127 15.19 19.02 -76.87
N ALA A 128 14.25 19.75 -77.48
CA ALA A 128 13.41 20.72 -76.80
C ALA A 128 12.45 20.03 -75.81
N GLU A 129 11.82 18.93 -76.21
CA GLU A 129 10.94 18.13 -75.35
C GLU A 129 11.71 17.56 -74.16
N LYS A 130 12.89 16.96 -74.39
CA LYS A 130 13.74 16.42 -73.31
C LYS A 130 14.23 17.51 -72.37
N ARG A 131 14.56 18.71 -72.87
CA ARG A 131 14.89 19.85 -72.00
C ARG A 131 13.71 20.27 -71.14
N SER A 132 12.49 20.31 -71.68
CA SER A 132 11.28 20.61 -70.91
C SER A 132 11.03 19.54 -69.83
N GLU A 133 11.18 18.26 -70.18
CA GLU A 133 11.03 17.14 -69.25
C GLU A 133 12.03 17.24 -68.08
N VAL A 134 13.29 17.60 -68.37
CA VAL A 134 14.32 17.82 -67.34
C VAL A 134 13.96 19.00 -66.44
N MET A 135 13.50 20.14 -66.99
CA MET A 135 13.08 21.28 -66.17
C MET A 135 11.95 20.92 -65.21
N ILE A 136 10.94 20.18 -65.68
CA ILE A 136 9.82 19.73 -64.83
C ILE A 136 10.32 18.78 -63.73
N LYS A 137 11.25 17.87 -64.05
CA LYS A 137 11.86 16.99 -63.04
C LYS A 137 12.68 17.76 -62.01
N ASP A 138 13.41 18.79 -62.42
CA ASP A 138 14.18 19.64 -61.51
C ASP A 138 13.28 20.44 -60.57
N GLU A 139 12.15 20.97 -61.06
CA GLU A 139 11.15 21.62 -60.21
C GLU A 139 10.53 20.65 -59.21
N LYS A 140 10.17 19.43 -59.64
CA LYS A 140 9.69 18.38 -58.74
C LYS A 140 10.74 18.01 -57.68
N ASN A 141 12.00 17.89 -58.06
CA ASN A 141 13.10 17.62 -57.11
C ASN A 141 13.29 18.75 -56.11
N LYS A 142 13.21 20.02 -56.54
CA LYS A 142 13.25 21.18 -55.64
C LYS A 142 12.09 21.14 -54.63
N ASN A 143 10.88 20.88 -55.11
CA ASN A 143 9.69 20.77 -54.25
C ASN A 143 9.80 19.62 -53.24
N LEU A 144 10.28 18.45 -53.68
CA LEU A 144 10.52 17.31 -52.77
C LEU A 144 11.59 17.63 -51.73
N LYS A 145 12.66 18.34 -52.11
CA LYS A 145 13.71 18.76 -51.18
C LYS A 145 13.20 19.73 -50.12
N ILE A 146 12.33 20.67 -50.50
CA ILE A 146 11.66 21.59 -49.56
C ILE A 146 10.79 20.79 -48.58
N LYS A 147 9.90 19.92 -49.08
CA LYS A 147 9.05 19.06 -48.23
C LYS A 147 9.86 18.18 -47.28
N PHE A 148 10.98 17.64 -47.75
CA PHE A 148 11.87 16.84 -46.93
C PHE A 148 12.49 17.66 -45.79
N GLN A 149 12.91 18.90 -46.06
CA GLN A 149 13.44 19.80 -45.03
C GLN A 149 12.35 20.19 -44.01
N GLU A 150 11.13 20.48 -44.46
CA GLU A 150 9.99 20.76 -43.58
C GLU A 150 9.64 19.56 -42.69
N LEU A 151 9.60 18.35 -43.25
CA LEU A 151 9.37 17.13 -42.47
C LEU A 151 10.51 16.88 -41.47
N LYS A 152 11.76 17.17 -41.84
CA LYS A 152 12.90 17.02 -40.95
C LYS A 152 12.84 18.01 -39.78
N THR A 153 12.46 19.26 -40.02
CA THR A 153 12.31 20.26 -38.94
C THR A 153 11.11 19.94 -38.06
N PHE A 154 9.99 19.50 -38.64
CA PHE A 154 8.82 19.05 -37.90
C PHE A 154 9.14 17.85 -36.99
N ALA A 155 9.82 16.83 -37.52
CA ALA A 155 10.25 15.67 -36.74
C ALA A 155 11.21 16.05 -35.59
N GLY A 156 12.08 17.03 -35.82
CA GLY A 156 12.95 17.60 -34.78
C GLY A 156 12.13 18.24 -33.65
N LYS A 157 11.21 19.14 -34.00
CA LYS A 157 10.32 19.81 -33.03
C LYS A 157 9.47 18.81 -32.24
N LEU A 158 8.87 17.83 -32.92
CA LEU A 158 8.05 16.81 -32.27
C LEU A 158 8.87 15.99 -31.27
N LYS A 159 10.12 15.66 -31.61
CA LYS A 159 11.03 14.95 -30.70
C LYS A 159 11.39 15.79 -29.47
N ASP A 160 11.61 17.09 -29.66
CA ASP A 160 11.92 18.02 -28.57
C ASP A 160 10.69 18.24 -27.66
N GLU A 161 9.49 18.38 -28.23
CA GLU A 161 8.22 18.45 -27.50
C GLU A 161 7.97 17.18 -26.67
N GLN A 162 8.09 15.99 -27.27
CA GLN A 162 7.96 14.72 -26.56
C GLN A 162 8.99 14.58 -25.43
N LYS A 163 10.22 15.06 -25.65
CA LYS A 163 11.25 15.05 -24.61
C LYS A 163 10.87 15.98 -23.45
N SER A 164 10.39 17.18 -23.75
CA SER A 164 9.92 18.14 -22.73
C SER A 164 8.77 17.58 -21.91
N GLU A 165 7.76 16.98 -22.55
CA GLU A 165 6.60 16.40 -21.88
C GLU A 165 7.00 15.22 -20.97
N ILE A 166 7.94 14.37 -21.42
CA ILE A 166 8.50 13.29 -20.58
C ILE A 166 9.26 13.85 -19.37
N GLU A 167 10.01 14.93 -19.54
CA GLU A 167 10.75 15.59 -18.45
C GLU A 167 9.77 16.17 -17.41
N GLU A 168 8.73 16.88 -17.87
CA GLU A 168 7.68 17.44 -17.01
C GLU A 168 6.90 16.37 -16.24
N LEU A 169 6.51 15.28 -16.91
CA LEU A 169 5.85 14.13 -16.25
C LEU A 169 6.75 13.46 -15.20
N ARG A 170 8.06 13.36 -15.48
CA ARG A 170 9.02 12.83 -14.50
C ARG A 170 9.13 13.74 -13.28
N GLU A 171 9.22 15.05 -13.50
CA GLU A 171 9.30 16.02 -12.40
C GLU A 171 8.02 16.03 -11.56
N SER A 172 6.85 16.04 -12.19
CA SER A 172 5.57 16.03 -11.47
C SER A 172 5.43 14.76 -10.63
N SER A 173 5.69 13.59 -11.23
CA SER A 173 5.65 12.31 -10.53
C SER A 173 6.65 12.26 -9.38
N GLN A 174 7.86 12.80 -9.56
CA GLN A 174 8.86 12.86 -8.50
C GLN A 174 8.42 13.78 -7.35
N ARG A 175 7.72 14.88 -7.62
CA ARG A 175 7.14 15.77 -6.59
C ARG A 175 6.03 15.07 -5.83
N GLU A 176 5.06 14.46 -6.52
CA GLU A 176 3.97 13.70 -5.90
C GLU A 176 4.48 12.59 -4.98
N VAL A 177 5.48 11.82 -5.43
CA VAL A 177 6.10 10.77 -4.60
C VAL A 177 6.78 11.34 -3.36
N LYS A 178 7.43 12.52 -3.46
CA LYS A 178 8.04 13.19 -2.31
C LYS A 178 7.00 13.68 -1.33
N GLU A 179 5.92 14.29 -1.81
CA GLU A 179 4.82 14.78 -0.98
C GLU A 179 4.13 13.63 -0.24
N LEU A 180 3.80 12.53 -0.93
CA LEU A 180 3.24 11.33 -0.31
C LEU A 180 4.17 10.75 0.76
N ARG A 181 5.48 10.69 0.50
CA ARG A 181 6.46 10.23 1.50
C ARG A 181 6.46 11.11 2.74
N GLN A 182 6.41 12.43 2.57
CA GLN A 182 6.37 13.38 3.70
C GLN A 182 5.06 13.25 4.50
N GLN A 183 3.93 13.07 3.82
CA GLN A 183 2.64 12.84 4.48
C GLN A 183 2.65 11.57 5.33
N TYR A 184 3.09 10.45 4.76
CA TYR A 184 3.17 9.18 5.51
C TYR A 184 4.21 9.24 6.64
N GLU A 185 5.33 9.95 6.45
CA GLU A 185 6.31 10.13 7.51
C GLU A 185 5.75 10.95 8.68
N ALA A 186 4.98 12.01 8.39
CA ALA A 186 4.29 12.80 9.40
C ALA A 186 3.20 11.99 10.12
N GLU A 187 2.41 11.19 9.40
CA GLU A 187 1.37 10.33 9.97
C GLU A 187 1.97 9.26 10.89
N ILE A 188 3.01 8.55 10.43
CA ILE A 188 3.73 7.57 11.25
C ILE A 188 4.30 8.22 12.51
N LYS A 189 4.83 9.45 12.39
CA LYS A 189 5.34 10.19 13.54
C LYS A 189 4.22 10.54 14.53
N GLY A 190 3.08 11.01 14.03
CA GLY A 190 1.89 11.30 14.85
C GLY A 190 1.41 10.07 15.62
N ILE A 191 1.22 8.94 14.93
CA ILE A 191 0.80 7.67 15.56
C ILE A 191 1.81 7.23 16.64
N ARG A 192 3.11 7.39 16.39
CA ARG A 192 4.14 7.07 17.41
C ARG A 192 4.04 7.96 18.65
N GLU A 193 3.80 9.26 18.46
CA GLU A 193 3.64 10.20 19.56
C GLU A 193 2.36 9.91 20.37
N GLU A 194 1.25 9.61 19.70
CA GLU A 194 -0.02 9.20 20.32
C GLU A 194 0.17 7.93 21.17
N HIS A 195 0.69 6.85 20.59
CA HIS A 195 0.97 5.61 21.34
C HIS A 195 1.96 5.83 22.49
N GLN A 196 2.96 6.70 22.32
CA GLN A 196 3.89 7.02 23.40
C GLN A 196 3.18 7.71 24.57
N ASN A 197 2.21 8.60 24.28
CA ASN A 197 1.42 9.27 25.29
C ASN A 197 0.44 8.31 25.97
N GLU A 198 -0.24 7.44 25.22
CA GLU A 198 -1.12 6.40 25.79
C GLU A 198 -0.35 5.47 26.73
N ILE A 199 0.84 5.01 26.32
CA ILE A 199 1.70 4.17 27.18
C ILE A 199 2.09 4.92 28.46
N LYS A 200 2.37 6.23 28.40
CA LYS A 200 2.68 7.03 29.60
C LYS A 200 1.46 7.13 30.51
N GLN A 201 0.30 7.47 29.97
CA GLN A 201 -0.94 7.56 30.75
C GLN A 201 -1.30 6.23 31.42
N LEU A 202 -1.17 5.12 30.69
CA LEU A 202 -1.44 3.79 31.25
C LEU A 202 -0.46 3.44 32.37
N LYS A 203 0.82 3.82 32.24
CA LYS A 203 1.82 3.65 33.32
C LYS A 203 1.49 4.47 34.56
N GLU A 204 1.06 5.72 34.37
CA GLU A 204 0.64 6.59 35.48
C GLU A 204 -0.59 6.02 36.19
N GLN A 205 -1.62 5.61 35.44
CA GLN A 205 -2.81 4.96 35.99
C GLN A 205 -2.46 3.70 36.78
N HIS A 206 -1.62 2.81 36.23
CA HIS A 206 -1.17 1.61 36.94
C HIS A 206 -0.36 1.93 38.20
N GLN A 207 0.45 2.99 38.18
CA GLN A 207 1.20 3.43 39.36
C GLN A 207 0.25 3.94 40.45
N ASP A 208 -0.75 4.74 40.10
CA ASP A 208 -1.76 5.24 41.03
C ASP A 208 -2.61 4.12 41.63
N GLU A 209 -3.07 3.17 40.81
CA GLU A 209 -3.79 1.98 41.28
C GLU A 209 -2.93 1.15 42.24
N LYS A 210 -1.66 0.94 41.90
CA LYS A 210 -0.72 0.23 42.78
C LYS A 210 -0.55 0.95 44.11
N GLN A 211 -0.43 2.28 44.11
CA GLN A 211 -0.34 3.07 45.35
C GLN A 211 -1.61 2.95 46.18
N LYS A 212 -2.80 3.05 45.57
CA LYS A 212 -4.08 2.88 46.26
C LYS A 212 -4.22 1.50 46.89
N LEU A 213 -3.91 0.44 46.14
CA LEU A 213 -3.93 -0.93 46.66
C LEU A 213 -2.92 -1.11 47.79
N GLN A 214 -1.72 -0.54 47.67
CA GLN A 214 -0.73 -0.59 48.73
C GLN A 214 -1.22 0.11 50.00
N SER A 215 -1.87 1.27 49.88
CA SER A 215 -2.47 1.97 51.02
C SER A 215 -3.57 1.14 51.67
N GLN A 216 -4.45 0.53 50.88
CA GLN A 216 -5.50 -0.37 51.39
C GLN A 216 -4.92 -1.59 52.11
N ILE A 217 -3.84 -2.19 51.60
CA ILE A 217 -3.13 -3.28 52.28
C ILE A 217 -2.59 -2.81 53.63
N ASN A 218 -1.93 -1.64 53.66
CA ASN A 218 -1.39 -1.09 54.91
C ASN A 218 -2.50 -0.78 55.94
N GLU A 219 -3.65 -0.29 55.49
CA GLU A 219 -4.83 -0.05 56.35
C GLU A 219 -5.36 -1.38 56.93
N LEU A 220 -5.51 -2.41 56.09
CA LEU A 220 -5.93 -3.74 56.53
C LEU A 220 -4.94 -4.37 57.50
N ASP A 221 -3.64 -4.24 57.24
CA ASP A 221 -2.58 -4.73 58.15
C ASP A 221 -2.65 -4.02 59.51
N THR A 222 -2.90 -2.70 59.51
CA THR A 222 -3.11 -1.92 60.74
C THR A 222 -4.34 -2.42 61.50
N ILE A 223 -5.49 -2.55 60.83
CA ILE A 223 -6.73 -3.07 61.44
C ILE A 223 -6.51 -4.47 62.01
N LEU A 224 -5.79 -5.32 61.29
CA LEU A 224 -5.51 -6.69 61.72
C LEU A 224 -4.56 -6.73 62.92
N LEU A 225 -3.58 -5.83 62.97
CA LEU A 225 -2.70 -5.67 64.14
C LEU A 225 -3.49 -5.17 65.35
N ASP A 226 -4.30 -4.13 65.19
CA ASP A 226 -5.16 -3.59 66.26
C ASP A 226 -6.15 -4.64 66.76
N SER A 227 -6.75 -5.42 65.85
CA SER A 227 -7.64 -6.53 66.20
C SER A 227 -6.91 -7.63 67.00
N LYS A 228 -5.67 -7.96 66.61
CA LYS A 228 -4.83 -8.91 67.36
C LYS A 228 -4.49 -8.35 68.74
N LEU A 229 -4.10 -7.09 68.85
CA LEU A 229 -3.80 -6.43 70.12
C LEU A 229 -5.01 -6.43 71.04
N LEU A 230 -6.17 -5.97 70.55
CA LEU A 230 -7.44 -6.01 71.28
C LEU A 230 -7.83 -7.43 71.69
N SER A 231 -7.62 -8.43 70.82
CA SER A 231 -7.89 -9.83 71.17
C SER A 231 -6.92 -10.35 72.23
N THR A 232 -5.64 -9.96 72.19
CA THR A 232 -4.67 -10.34 73.23
C THR A 232 -4.97 -9.66 74.55
N GLU A 233 -5.35 -8.37 74.55
CA GLU A 233 -5.78 -7.61 75.72
C GLU A 233 -7.03 -8.24 76.34
N LYS A 234 -8.07 -8.48 75.54
CA LYS A 234 -9.28 -9.20 76.00
C LYS A 234 -8.97 -10.60 76.50
N SER A 235 -8.03 -11.30 75.87
CA SER A 235 -7.59 -12.62 76.34
C SER A 235 -6.85 -12.54 77.67
N SER A 236 -6.00 -11.53 77.89
CA SER A 236 -5.34 -11.31 79.18
C SER A 236 -6.35 -10.89 80.25
N GLU A 237 -7.27 -9.98 79.93
CA GLU A 237 -8.36 -9.59 80.84
C GLU A 237 -9.21 -10.80 81.20
N ALA A 238 -9.59 -11.63 80.24
CA ALA A 238 -10.35 -12.86 80.50
C ALA A 238 -9.57 -13.84 81.38
N LYS A 239 -8.24 -13.95 81.23
CA LYS A 239 -7.39 -14.75 82.12
C LYS A 239 -7.34 -14.16 83.53
N ASP A 240 -7.22 -12.84 83.66
CA ASP A 240 -7.24 -12.14 84.94
C ASP A 240 -8.61 -12.22 85.63
N PHE A 241 -9.69 -12.17 84.87
CA PHE A 241 -11.04 -12.44 85.37
C PHE A 241 -11.19 -13.90 85.78
N ALA A 242 -10.66 -14.86 85.01
CA ALA A 242 -10.71 -16.27 85.36
C ALA A 242 -9.92 -16.57 86.64
N THR A 243 -8.74 -15.97 86.83
CA THR A 243 -7.97 -16.11 88.07
C THR A 243 -8.68 -15.46 89.25
N ARG A 244 -9.18 -14.23 89.12
CA ARG A 244 -10.00 -13.58 90.16
C ARG A 244 -11.26 -14.38 90.49
N PHE A 245 -11.94 -14.90 89.49
CA PHE A 245 -13.13 -15.73 89.67
C PHE A 245 -12.78 -17.03 90.39
N LYS A 246 -11.65 -17.66 90.05
CA LYS A 246 -11.13 -18.83 90.75
C LYS A 246 -10.82 -18.51 92.21
N GLU A 247 -10.16 -17.39 92.49
CA GLU A 247 -9.89 -16.93 93.87
C GLU A 247 -11.18 -16.65 94.65
N ILE A 248 -12.18 -16.02 94.02
CA ILE A 248 -13.50 -15.79 94.64
C ILE A 248 -14.18 -17.13 94.91
N LYS A 249 -14.14 -18.07 93.95
CA LYS A 249 -14.71 -19.40 94.09
C LYS A 249 -14.04 -20.17 95.23
N GLU A 250 -12.71 -20.18 95.29
CA GLU A 250 -11.96 -20.79 96.40
C GLU A 250 -12.30 -20.12 97.75
N LYS A 251 -12.45 -18.79 97.79
CA LYS A 251 -12.92 -18.10 99.01
C LYS A 251 -14.34 -18.48 99.39
N GLN A 252 -15.24 -18.64 98.43
CA GLN A 252 -16.61 -19.09 98.65
C GLN A 252 -16.64 -20.54 99.13
N GLU A 253 -15.89 -21.45 98.51
CA GLU A 253 -15.75 -22.84 98.96
C GLU A 253 -15.19 -22.90 100.39
N ASN A 254 -14.13 -22.15 100.70
CA ASN A 254 -13.60 -22.04 102.06
C ASN A 254 -14.61 -21.46 103.07
N LEU A 255 -15.45 -20.51 102.65
CA LEU A 255 -16.53 -19.96 103.48
C LEU A 255 -17.64 -21.00 103.71
N ILE A 256 -18.01 -21.74 102.67
CA ILE A 256 -18.98 -22.84 102.77
C ILE A 256 -18.45 -23.88 103.75
N GLU A 257 -17.20 -24.33 103.61
CA GLU A 257 -16.57 -25.28 104.53
C GLU A 257 -16.52 -24.74 105.98
N LYS A 258 -16.23 -23.44 106.15
CA LYS A 258 -16.32 -22.79 107.47
C LYS A 258 -17.74 -22.77 108.03
N VAL A 259 -18.74 -22.51 107.20
CA VAL A 259 -20.14 -22.52 107.63
C VAL A 259 -20.59 -23.94 107.98
N GLU A 260 -20.19 -24.95 107.20
CA GLU A 260 -20.45 -26.36 107.49
C GLU A 260 -19.80 -26.78 108.81
N THR A 261 -18.51 -26.48 109.00
CA THR A 261 -17.81 -26.78 110.26
C THR A 261 -18.38 -26.02 111.46
N LEU A 262 -18.86 -24.78 111.27
CA LEU A 262 -19.59 -24.06 112.31
C LEU A 262 -20.96 -24.68 112.58
N GLY A 263 -21.67 -25.13 111.54
CA GLY A 263 -22.94 -25.84 111.65
C GLY A 263 -22.79 -27.15 112.42
N ASP A 264 -21.76 -27.93 112.13
CA ASP A 264 -21.46 -29.17 112.86
C ASP A 264 -21.08 -28.90 114.32
N LYS A 265 -20.27 -27.87 114.58
CA LYS A 265 -19.99 -27.42 115.96
C LYS A 265 -21.26 -26.96 116.67
N ASN A 266 -22.18 -26.30 115.96
CA ASN A 266 -23.43 -25.84 116.54
C ASN A 266 -24.33 -27.04 116.88
N ARG A 267 -24.43 -28.04 115.99
CA ARG A 267 -25.13 -29.32 116.26
C ARG A 267 -24.52 -30.06 117.44
N GLU A 268 -23.20 -30.09 117.55
CA GLU A 268 -22.50 -30.71 118.68
C GLU A 268 -22.81 -29.97 119.99
N LYS A 269 -22.79 -28.63 119.97
CA LYS A 269 -23.16 -27.80 121.12
C LYS A 269 -24.64 -27.93 121.49
N GLU A 270 -25.54 -28.02 120.53
CA GLU A 270 -26.95 -28.30 120.77
C GLU A 270 -27.16 -29.70 121.37
N ALA A 271 -26.42 -30.72 120.91
CA ALA A 271 -26.45 -32.04 121.53
C ALA A 271 -25.91 -32.03 122.97
N GLU A 272 -24.88 -31.23 123.24
CA GLU A 272 -24.34 -31.01 124.57
C GLU A 272 -25.35 -30.30 125.49
N ILE A 273 -26.08 -29.30 124.97
CA ILE A 273 -27.20 -28.64 125.64
C ILE A 273 -28.33 -29.63 125.92
N ARG A 274 -28.72 -30.48 124.96
CA ARG A 274 -29.74 -31.52 125.17
C ARG A 274 -29.35 -32.47 126.29
N ARG A 275 -28.11 -32.96 126.32
CA ARG A 275 -27.59 -33.80 127.41
C ARG A 275 -27.57 -33.08 128.76
N MET A 276 -27.27 -31.78 128.78
CA MET A 276 -27.33 -30.98 130.00
C MET A 276 -28.77 -30.77 130.48
N ASN A 277 -29.70 -30.56 129.56
CA ASN A 277 -31.12 -30.42 129.88
C ASN A 277 -31.71 -31.74 130.40
N GLU A 278 -31.39 -32.90 129.80
CA GLU A 278 -31.76 -34.22 130.32
C GLU A 278 -31.23 -34.43 131.75
N LYS A 279 -29.95 -34.11 132.00
CA LYS A 279 -29.38 -34.20 133.35
C LYS A 279 -30.03 -33.23 134.35
N MET A 280 -30.46 -32.05 133.90
CA MET A 280 -31.20 -31.11 134.75
C MET A 280 -32.62 -31.59 135.03
N GLN A 281 -33.25 -32.28 134.09
CA GLN A 281 -34.55 -32.94 134.27
C GLN A 281 -34.43 -34.04 135.32
N ASP A 282 -33.45 -34.94 135.18
CA ASP A 282 -33.19 -36.02 136.15
C ASP A 282 -32.92 -35.48 137.57
N LEU A 283 -32.23 -34.34 137.69
CA LEU A 283 -31.97 -33.67 138.97
C LEU A 283 -33.21 -32.99 139.57
N ARG A 284 -34.14 -32.50 138.74
CA ARG A 284 -35.44 -31.97 139.20
C ARG A 284 -36.32 -33.10 139.71
N ASP A 285 -36.41 -34.20 138.97
CA ASP A 285 -37.23 -35.36 139.32
C ASP A 285 -36.70 -36.04 140.60
N PHE A 286 -35.38 -36.14 140.75
CA PHE A 286 -34.76 -36.64 141.98
C PHE A 286 -35.04 -35.75 143.22
N LYS A 287 -35.12 -34.43 143.02
CA LYS A 287 -35.39 -33.45 144.08
C LYS A 287 -36.85 -33.46 144.52
N GLU A 288 -37.79 -33.67 143.60
CA GLU A 288 -39.22 -33.78 143.94
C GLU A 288 -39.53 -35.08 144.68
N VAL A 289 -39.03 -36.23 144.21
CA VAL A 289 -39.32 -37.55 144.82
C VAL A 289 -38.76 -37.71 146.24
N ASN A 290 -37.74 -36.94 146.63
CA ASN A 290 -37.09 -37.05 147.95
C ASN A 290 -37.31 -35.83 148.86
N LYS A 291 -38.16 -34.88 148.46
CA LYS A 291 -38.44 -33.64 149.21
C LYS A 291 -39.01 -33.94 150.60
N GLU A 292 -39.87 -34.94 150.72
CA GLU A 292 -40.54 -35.28 151.99
C GLU A 292 -39.62 -36.02 152.99
N LYS A 293 -38.71 -36.86 152.48
CA LYS A 293 -37.67 -37.50 153.33
C LYS A 293 -36.66 -36.47 153.87
N LEU A 294 -36.38 -35.41 153.11
CA LEU A 294 -35.50 -34.33 153.55
C LEU A 294 -36.13 -33.48 154.67
N VAL A 295 -37.45 -33.25 154.65
CA VAL A 295 -38.15 -32.47 155.71
C VAL A 295 -38.23 -33.22 157.05
N GLN A 296 -38.32 -34.56 157.04
CA GLN A 296 -38.24 -35.36 158.27
C GLN A 296 -36.82 -35.39 158.87
N PHE A 297 -35.78 -35.39 158.04
CA PHE A 297 -34.39 -35.35 158.51
C PHE A 297 -33.98 -34.00 159.10
N ASP A 298 -34.45 -32.87 158.54
CA ASP A 298 -34.16 -31.54 159.09
C ASP A 298 -34.78 -31.35 160.49
N LYS A 299 -35.98 -31.87 160.75
CA LYS A 299 -36.64 -31.78 162.08
C LYS A 299 -36.09 -32.78 163.11
N LEU A 300 -35.50 -33.88 162.67
CA LEU A 300 -34.78 -34.83 163.54
C LEU A 300 -33.38 -34.35 163.91
N THR A 301 -32.79 -33.43 163.13
CA THR A 301 -31.43 -32.92 163.35
C THR A 301 -31.30 -32.19 164.69
N GLU A 302 -32.30 -31.43 165.12
CA GLU A 302 -32.30 -30.75 166.43
C GLU A 302 -32.46 -31.70 167.63
N LEU A 303 -32.97 -32.91 167.42
CA LEU A 303 -33.22 -33.90 168.48
C LEU A 303 -32.13 -34.99 168.55
N MET A 304 -31.30 -35.14 167.51
CA MET A 304 -30.13 -36.02 167.53
C MET A 304 -29.00 -35.53 168.46
N GLU A 305 -29.01 -34.25 168.87
CA GLU A 305 -28.00 -33.70 169.80
C GLU A 305 -28.20 -34.14 171.26
N GLN A 306 -29.39 -34.64 171.63
CA GLN A 306 -29.68 -35.16 172.97
C GLN A 306 -29.94 -36.66 172.91
N GLU A 307 -28.89 -37.46 173.11
CA GLU A 307 -28.88 -38.93 172.96
C GLU A 307 -30.03 -39.65 173.71
N THR A 308 -30.47 -39.12 174.86
CA THR A 308 -31.56 -39.68 175.66
C THR A 308 -32.95 -39.43 175.06
N LEU A 309 -33.18 -38.31 174.38
CA LEU A 309 -34.44 -37.99 173.68
C LEU A 309 -34.58 -38.81 172.39
N PHE A 310 -33.48 -38.92 171.63
CA PHE A 310 -33.44 -39.70 170.40
C PHE A 310 -33.71 -41.20 170.66
N LYS A 311 -33.11 -41.77 171.72
CA LYS A 311 -33.42 -43.15 172.16
C LYS A 311 -34.90 -43.31 172.55
N ALA A 312 -35.49 -42.31 173.21
CA ALA A 312 -36.91 -42.35 173.56
C ALA A 312 -37.81 -42.35 172.30
N PHE A 313 -37.51 -41.51 171.31
CA PHE A 313 -38.24 -41.46 170.04
C PHE A 313 -38.08 -42.75 169.21
N LEU A 314 -36.86 -43.28 169.10
CA LEU A 314 -36.59 -44.55 168.41
C LEU A 314 -37.35 -45.72 169.04
N ILE A 315 -37.38 -45.80 170.38
CA ILE A 315 -38.17 -46.83 171.07
C ILE A 315 -39.66 -46.66 170.76
N VAL A 316 -40.19 -45.43 170.74
CA VAL A 316 -41.59 -45.18 170.40
C VAL A 316 -41.88 -45.52 168.92
N ARG A 317 -40.95 -45.25 168.00
CA ARG A 317 -41.07 -45.62 166.58
C ARG A 317 -41.02 -47.14 166.36
N ASP A 318 -40.07 -47.82 166.99
CA ASP A 318 -39.85 -49.26 166.81
C ASP A 318 -40.95 -50.11 167.46
N VAL A 319 -41.69 -49.57 168.43
CA VAL A 319 -42.84 -50.26 169.07
C VAL A 319 -44.13 -50.12 168.23
N GLY A 320 -44.06 -49.48 167.06
CA GLY A 320 -44.97 -49.70 165.93
C GLY A 320 -46.46 -49.58 166.25
N GLY A 321 -46.96 -48.34 166.30
CA GLY A 321 -48.40 -48.02 166.23
C GLY A 321 -49.28 -48.46 167.41
N LYS A 322 -48.81 -49.33 168.32
CA LYS A 322 -49.59 -49.81 169.48
C LYS A 322 -49.44 -48.95 170.74
N GLY A 323 -48.54 -47.97 170.71
CA GLY A 323 -48.27 -47.02 171.78
C GLY A 323 -47.64 -47.66 173.02
N ILE A 324 -46.64 -47.00 173.59
CA ILE A 324 -45.95 -47.51 174.79
C ILE A 324 -46.49 -46.84 176.06
N ALA A 325 -46.65 -47.60 177.14
CA ALA A 325 -47.01 -47.05 178.45
C ALA A 325 -45.80 -46.37 179.11
N ILE A 326 -46.04 -45.30 179.88
CA ILE A 326 -44.97 -44.50 180.51
C ILE A 326 -44.10 -45.35 181.44
N GLU A 327 -44.68 -46.31 182.19
CA GLU A 327 -43.90 -47.24 183.02
C GLU A 327 -42.94 -48.14 182.22
N ASP A 328 -43.31 -48.54 181.01
CA ASP A 328 -42.49 -49.43 180.18
C ASP A 328 -41.38 -48.65 179.44
N LEU A 329 -41.69 -47.41 179.03
CA LEU A 329 -40.67 -46.48 178.54
C LEU A 329 -39.67 -46.12 179.66
N ARG A 330 -40.13 -46.02 180.92
CA ARG A 330 -39.27 -45.82 182.08
C ARG A 330 -38.28 -46.97 182.29
N LYS A 331 -38.75 -48.21 182.23
CA LYS A 331 -37.88 -49.39 182.35
C LYS A 331 -36.85 -49.43 181.23
N SER A 332 -37.25 -49.08 180.00
CA SER A 332 -36.39 -49.14 178.82
C SER A 332 -35.34 -48.02 178.78
N LEU A 333 -35.67 -46.82 179.27
CA LEU A 333 -34.73 -45.68 179.34
C LEU A 333 -33.91 -45.65 180.64
N GLY A 334 -34.22 -46.50 181.63
CA GLY A 334 -33.50 -46.55 182.91
C GLY A 334 -33.59 -45.27 183.76
N ALA A 335 -34.47 -44.34 183.40
CA ALA A 335 -34.55 -43.00 183.98
C ALA A 335 -35.73 -42.88 184.96
N PRO A 336 -35.66 -41.98 185.97
CA PRO A 336 -36.79 -41.67 186.84
C PRO A 336 -38.02 -41.17 186.06
N VAL A 337 -39.24 -41.51 186.51
CA VAL A 337 -40.54 -41.17 185.83
C VAL A 337 -40.62 -39.69 185.44
N VAL A 338 -40.13 -38.80 186.30
CA VAL A 338 -40.20 -37.34 186.09
C VAL A 338 -39.38 -36.91 184.87
N ILE A 339 -38.24 -37.55 184.62
CA ILE A 339 -37.37 -37.26 183.47
C ILE A 339 -38.02 -37.79 182.19
N VAL A 340 -38.59 -38.99 182.23
CA VAL A 340 -39.29 -39.59 181.09
C VAL A 340 -40.50 -38.76 180.68
N LYS A 341 -41.30 -38.26 181.64
CA LYS A 341 -42.40 -37.33 181.35
C LYS A 341 -41.92 -36.03 180.70
N ARG A 342 -40.82 -35.46 181.17
CA ARG A 342 -40.22 -34.27 180.55
C ARG A 342 -39.78 -34.56 179.11
N HIS A 343 -39.17 -35.71 178.86
CA HIS A 343 -38.76 -36.14 177.52
C HIS A 343 -39.93 -36.33 176.56
N ILE A 344 -41.02 -36.93 177.02
CA ILE A 344 -42.24 -37.08 176.22
C ILE A 344 -42.85 -35.70 175.91
N GLN A 345 -42.84 -34.79 176.88
CA GLN A 345 -43.36 -33.45 176.69
C GLN A 345 -42.53 -32.66 175.67
N THR A 346 -41.20 -32.79 175.70
CA THR A 346 -40.34 -32.21 174.66
C THR A 346 -40.60 -32.83 173.28
N LEU A 347 -40.86 -34.14 173.20
CA LEU A 347 -41.22 -34.80 171.93
C LEU A 347 -42.61 -34.38 171.41
N GLN A 348 -43.54 -34.03 172.30
CA GLN A 348 -44.82 -33.40 171.96
C GLN A 348 -44.65 -31.95 171.48
N ASP A 349 -43.80 -31.16 172.15
CA ASP A 349 -43.55 -29.77 171.77
C ASP A 349 -42.94 -29.65 170.35
N HIS A 350 -42.25 -30.70 169.89
CA HIS A 350 -41.73 -30.81 168.52
C HIS A 350 -42.69 -31.48 167.53
N ASP A 351 -43.94 -31.75 167.94
CA ASP A 351 -45.04 -32.31 167.12
C ASP A 351 -44.70 -33.68 166.48
N LEU A 352 -43.82 -34.45 167.12
CA LEU A 352 -43.34 -35.76 166.63
C LEU A 352 -44.13 -36.94 167.17
N VAL A 353 -44.84 -36.73 168.29
CA VAL A 353 -45.49 -37.78 169.04
C VAL A 353 -46.75 -37.23 169.70
N ASP A 354 -47.86 -37.96 169.64
CA ASP A 354 -49.13 -37.65 170.29
C ASP A 354 -49.49 -38.69 171.37
N LEU A 355 -50.30 -38.27 172.35
CA LEU A 355 -50.91 -39.15 173.34
C LEU A 355 -52.26 -39.64 172.80
N ASN A 356 -52.37 -40.93 172.50
CA ASN A 356 -53.66 -41.56 172.21
C ASN A 356 -54.54 -41.59 173.46
N ASP A 357 -55.87 -41.62 173.26
CA ASP A 357 -56.91 -41.54 174.30
C ASP A 357 -56.80 -42.60 175.44
N GLU A 358 -55.98 -43.64 175.27
CA GLU A 358 -55.65 -44.65 176.29
C GLU A 358 -54.44 -44.29 177.18
N GLY A 359 -53.86 -43.08 177.05
CA GLY A 359 -52.67 -42.65 177.80
C GLY A 359 -51.36 -43.24 177.29
N LYS A 360 -51.31 -43.68 176.02
CA LYS A 360 -50.13 -44.26 175.34
C LYS A 360 -49.62 -43.34 174.24
N ILE A 361 -48.35 -43.45 173.91
CA ILE A 361 -47.57 -42.48 173.12
C ILE A 361 -47.35 -43.00 171.68
N VAL A 362 -47.75 -42.27 170.62
CA VAL A 362 -47.75 -42.73 169.19
C VAL A 362 -47.23 -41.64 168.20
N VAL A 363 -46.65 -42.02 167.06
CA VAL A 363 -46.07 -41.13 166.01
C VAL A 363 -47.09 -40.75 164.92
N LYS A 364 -47.01 -39.53 164.36
CA LYS A 364 -47.96 -38.89 163.40
C LYS A 364 -47.54 -39.05 161.91
N SER A 365 -48.47 -39.29 160.97
CA SER A 365 -48.21 -39.51 159.51
C SER A 365 -49.15 -38.71 158.58
N TYR A 366 -48.64 -38.24 157.42
CA TYR A 366 -49.36 -37.49 156.36
C TYR A 366 -49.04 -38.09 154.96
N GLU A 367 -50.02 -38.18 154.05
CA GLU A 367 -49.89 -38.67 152.64
C GLU A 367 -50.37 -37.62 151.62
N ASP A 368 -49.81 -37.68 150.40
CA ASP A 368 -49.72 -36.71 149.28
C ASP A 368 -50.68 -36.99 148.09
N GLU A 369 -50.97 -35.96 147.25
CA GLU A 369 -51.47 -36.08 145.86
C GLU A 369 -50.74 -35.07 144.92
N THR A 370 -50.21 -35.53 143.78
CA THR A 370 -49.51 -34.77 142.72
C THR A 370 -50.18 -34.94 141.35
N ASP A 371 -50.02 -33.96 140.44
CA ASP A 371 -50.50 -34.01 139.04
C ASP A 371 -49.46 -33.44 138.05
N ASP A 372 -49.39 -34.08 136.88
CA ASP A 372 -48.41 -33.98 135.78
C ASP A 372 -48.97 -33.17 134.60
N SER A 373 -48.11 -32.48 133.83
CA SER A 373 -48.11 -32.39 132.35
C SER A 373 -47.40 -31.14 131.78
N LEU A 374 -46.48 -31.32 130.82
CA LEU A 374 -46.62 -30.91 129.39
C LEU A 374 -45.29 -30.79 128.61
N ASN A 375 -45.39 -31.22 127.35
CA ASN A 375 -44.43 -31.20 126.23
C ASN A 375 -44.47 -29.88 125.42
N GLU A 376 -43.52 -29.76 124.47
CA GLU A 376 -43.75 -29.56 123.02
C GLU A 376 -43.19 -28.29 122.32
N GLU A 377 -42.69 -28.54 121.09
CA GLU A 377 -42.46 -27.68 119.91
C GLU A 377 -41.21 -26.78 119.80
N MET A 378 -40.42 -26.97 118.72
CA MET A 378 -40.61 -26.23 117.46
C MET A 378 -39.65 -26.68 116.32
N GLU A 379 -40.19 -26.61 115.11
CA GLU A 379 -39.58 -26.76 113.78
C GLU A 379 -39.01 -25.42 113.21
N GLU A 380 -38.49 -25.50 111.97
CA GLU A 380 -37.94 -24.46 111.06
C GLU A 380 -36.41 -24.25 111.17
N GLU A 381 -35.57 -24.35 110.13
CA GLU A 381 -35.70 -24.36 108.65
C GLU A 381 -34.57 -25.20 108.01
#